data_AF-A0A1W4XTH2-F1
#
_entry.id   AF-A0A1W4XTH2-F1
#
_cell.length_a   1.000
_cell.length_b   1.000
_cell.length_c   1.000
_cell.angle_alpha   90.00
_cell.angle_beta   90.00
_cell.angle_gamma   90.00
#
_symmetry.space_group_name_H-M   'P 1'
#
loop_
_entity.id
_entity.type
_entity.pdbx_description
1 polymer ?
#
loop_
_entity_poly.entity_id
_entity_poly.type
_entity_poly.pdbx_seq_one_letter_code
_entity_poly.pdbx_strand_id
1 'polypeptide(L)'
;MAILDTYYRLIEKKPERVSKIWQEIHVLLFIIGGVSSFSSAYTFSGLINLFDGNCPIDVKLIIDNSTTNITSIGRKKSYDVELPVKNAEIEWPIRETWCNFCTTAFVLSFIYCAFWITLFMLCPKGGGGHKVGILQQAWKIVFPTLIFSLLFIIIMLIALFKVKNGLYSFCYQLAASLLYEECSSQIDIYSLSFSQKEQSIFLYIQICIYSAYVSCLCWIAQMIMLIIRILFVVDFTVLKISLIEGGDKHDQQKVDRNSPELKPLTSPEGVQIFQKKCPSQMEQGTKLYQIHSSSVSLESEEDTLESRV
;
A
#
# COMPACT_ATOMS: atom_id res chain seq x y z
N MET A 1 -13.88 -10.94 -52.74
CA MET A 1 -13.17 -10.33 -51.60
C MET A 1 -13.16 -11.37 -50.49
N ALA A 2 -12.03 -12.03 -50.26
CA ALA A 2 -11.88 -13.05 -49.22
C ALA A 2 -11.18 -12.45 -48.00
N ILE A 3 -11.66 -12.76 -46.79
CA ILE A 3 -10.98 -12.41 -45.54
C ILE A 3 -9.91 -13.48 -45.32
N LEU A 4 -8.64 -13.07 -45.39
CA LEU A 4 -7.51 -14.00 -45.33
C LEU A 4 -7.22 -14.44 -43.90
N ASP A 5 -7.23 -13.48 -42.97
CA ASP A 5 -6.95 -13.72 -41.56
C ASP A 5 -7.55 -12.61 -40.68
N THR A 6 -7.82 -12.93 -39.42
CA THR A 6 -8.32 -11.98 -38.42
C THR A 6 -7.55 -12.19 -37.12
N TYR A 7 -6.81 -11.18 -36.69
CA TYR A 7 -6.14 -11.18 -35.39
C TYR A 7 -6.60 -10.01 -34.51
N TYR A 8 -6.50 -10.21 -33.20
CA TYR A 8 -6.85 -9.21 -32.20
C TYR A 8 -5.59 -8.58 -31.65
N ARG A 9 -5.50 -7.25 -31.67
CA ARG A 9 -4.39 -6.49 -31.10
C ARG A 9 -4.89 -5.65 -29.94
N LEU A 10 -4.26 -5.80 -28.78
CA LEU A 10 -4.44 -4.89 -27.65
C LEU A 10 -3.73 -3.58 -27.99
N ILE A 11 -4.50 -2.50 -28.09
CA ILE A 11 -3.97 -1.16 -28.30
C ILE A 11 -4.34 -0.33 -27.08
N GLU A 12 -3.37 0.41 -26.56
CA GLU A 12 -3.54 1.31 -25.41
C GLU A 12 -4.66 2.32 -25.69
N LYS A 13 -5.59 2.48 -24.75
CA LYS A 13 -6.65 3.49 -24.86
C LYS A 13 -6.01 4.88 -24.88
N LYS A 14 -6.56 5.76 -25.71
CA LYS A 14 -6.28 7.20 -25.58
C LYS A 14 -6.61 7.63 -24.15
N PRO A 15 -5.78 8.45 -23.50
CA PRO A 15 -5.94 8.81 -22.10
C PRO A 15 -7.29 9.53 -21.84
N GLU A 16 -7.81 10.25 -22.84
CA GLU A 16 -9.16 10.86 -22.87
C GLU A 16 -10.32 9.88 -22.60
N ARG A 17 -10.15 8.59 -22.91
CA ARG A 17 -11.19 7.57 -22.75
C ARG A 17 -11.10 6.80 -21.45
N VAL A 18 -10.06 7.05 -20.63
CA VAL A 18 -9.92 6.39 -19.33
C VAL A 18 -10.68 7.20 -18.28
N SER A 19 -11.53 6.54 -17.49
CA SER A 19 -12.31 7.19 -16.45
C SER A 19 -11.40 7.79 -15.37
N LYS A 20 -11.62 9.07 -15.04
CA LYS A 20 -10.88 9.81 -13.99
C LYS A 20 -11.13 9.26 -12.58
N ILE A 21 -12.27 8.59 -12.40
CA ILE A 21 -12.70 8.05 -11.10
C ILE A 21 -11.64 7.14 -10.49
N TRP A 22 -10.92 6.35 -11.30
CA TRP A 22 -9.86 5.46 -10.80
C TRP A 22 -8.68 6.22 -10.20
N GLN A 23 -8.26 7.31 -10.83
CA GLN A 23 -7.18 8.15 -10.35
C GLN A 23 -7.59 8.84 -9.03
N GLU A 24 -8.82 9.36 -8.98
CA GLU A 24 -9.36 10.01 -7.78
C GLU A 24 -9.45 9.05 -6.60
N ILE A 25 -9.92 7.80 -6.82
CA ILE A 25 -9.99 6.79 -5.75
C ILE A 25 -8.60 6.45 -5.22
N HIS A 26 -7.59 6.24 -6.09
CA HIS A 26 -6.23 5.96 -5.64
C HIS A 26 -5.64 7.11 -4.83
N VAL A 27 -5.80 8.36 -5.30
CA VAL A 27 -5.34 9.54 -4.57
C VAL A 27 -6.04 9.66 -3.22
N LEU A 28 -7.35 9.44 -3.17
CA LEU A 28 -8.12 9.47 -1.91
C LEU A 28 -7.63 8.40 -0.93
N LEU A 29 -7.40 7.17 -1.39
CA LEU A 29 -6.89 6.08 -0.56
C LEU A 29 -5.50 6.40 0.01
N PHE A 30 -4.60 6.99 -0.78
CA PHE A 30 -3.29 7.41 -0.29
C PHE A 30 -3.37 8.58 0.70
N ILE A 31 -4.31 9.52 0.53
CA ILE A 31 -4.50 10.62 1.49
C ILE A 31 -4.97 10.07 2.83
N ILE A 32 -6.01 9.22 2.84
CA ILE A 32 -6.53 8.61 4.07
C ILE A 32 -5.45 7.74 4.72
N GLY A 33 -4.77 6.91 3.93
CA GLY A 33 -3.67 6.06 4.39
C GLY A 33 -2.52 6.86 4.98
N GLY A 34 -2.12 7.95 4.33
CA GLY A 34 -1.02 8.83 4.76
C GLY A 34 -1.34 9.60 6.04
N VAL A 35 -2.52 10.22 6.14
CA VAL A 35 -2.97 10.91 7.37
C VAL A 35 -3.06 9.92 8.54
N SER A 36 -3.56 8.71 8.27
CA SER A 36 -3.63 7.66 9.29
C SER A 36 -2.24 7.20 9.73
N SER A 37 -1.31 6.95 8.79
CA SER A 37 0.09 6.61 9.11
C SER A 37 0.79 7.70 9.93
N PHE A 38 0.61 8.97 9.56
CA PHE A 38 1.15 10.09 10.30
C PHE A 38 0.57 10.16 11.73
N SER A 39 -0.74 9.95 11.87
CA SER A 39 -1.40 9.92 13.18
C SER A 39 -0.86 8.78 14.05
N SER A 40 -0.63 7.58 13.49
CA SER A 40 0.01 6.46 14.20
C SER A 40 1.43 6.80 14.62
N ALA A 41 2.25 7.36 13.72
CA ALA A 41 3.62 7.76 14.03
C ALA A 41 3.67 8.82 15.14
N TYR A 42 2.81 9.84 15.05
CA TYR A 42 2.73 10.92 16.03
C TYR A 42 2.31 10.41 17.41
N THR A 43 1.22 9.65 17.48
CA THR A 43 0.72 9.10 18.76
C THR A 43 1.67 8.08 19.35
N PHE A 44 2.29 7.22 18.54
CA PHE A 44 3.27 6.26 19.04
C PHE A 44 4.56 6.94 19.54
N SER A 45 5.05 7.96 18.83
CA SER A 45 6.17 8.78 19.31
C SER A 45 5.80 9.56 20.58
N GLY A 46 4.55 10.03 20.68
CA GLY A 46 4.00 10.63 21.89
C GLY A 46 4.04 9.67 23.07
N LEU A 47 3.63 8.41 22.87
CA LEU A 47 3.72 7.36 23.89
C LEU A 47 5.16 7.12 24.33
N ILE A 48 6.11 6.99 23.39
CA ILE A 48 7.54 6.83 23.72
C ILE A 48 8.04 8.02 24.56
N ASN A 49 7.67 9.25 24.19
CA ASN A 49 8.06 10.45 24.93
C ASN A 49 7.42 10.54 26.32
N LEU A 50 6.23 9.96 26.52
CA LEU A 50 5.58 9.87 27.83
C LEU A 50 6.29 8.90 28.78
N PHE A 51 7.06 7.95 28.24
CA PHE A 51 7.88 7.01 29.01
C PHE A 51 9.37 7.35 28.96
N ASP A 52 9.71 8.64 28.86
CA ASP A 52 11.09 9.14 28.84
C ASP A 52 11.99 8.49 27.78
N GLY A 53 11.42 8.17 26.61
CA GLY A 53 12.13 7.53 25.50
C GLY A 53 12.12 6.00 25.57
N ASN A 54 11.60 5.39 26.63
CA ASN A 54 11.51 3.95 26.74
C ASN A 54 10.40 3.37 25.85
N CYS A 55 10.65 2.16 25.35
CA CYS A 55 9.75 1.48 24.43
C CYS A 55 8.59 0.80 25.19
N PRO A 56 7.32 1.18 24.96
CA PRO A 56 6.17 0.57 25.64
C PRO A 56 5.76 -0.80 25.06
N ILE A 57 6.46 -1.30 24.05
CA ILE A 57 6.19 -2.63 23.45
C ILE A 57 6.95 -3.70 24.23
N ASP A 58 6.27 -4.79 24.59
CA ASP A 58 6.83 -5.97 25.27
C ASP A 58 7.47 -5.67 26.65
N VAL A 59 6.96 -4.66 27.35
CA VAL A 59 7.35 -4.34 28.73
C VAL A 59 6.99 -5.50 29.66
N LYS A 60 7.89 -5.79 30.61
CA LYS A 60 7.62 -6.72 31.72
C LYS A 60 7.53 -5.93 33.02
N LEU A 61 6.36 -5.97 33.65
CA LEU A 61 6.15 -5.43 34.98
C LEU A 61 6.56 -6.50 36.01
N ILE A 62 7.63 -6.25 36.76
CA ILE A 62 8.06 -7.10 37.87
C ILE A 62 7.50 -6.48 39.15
N ILE A 63 6.50 -7.14 39.74
CA ILE A 63 5.99 -6.77 41.06
C ILE A 63 6.81 -7.55 42.08
N ASP A 64 7.67 -6.87 42.82
CA ASP A 64 8.45 -7.49 43.87
C ASP A 64 7.54 -7.80 45.07
N ASN A 65 7.10 -9.06 45.18
CA ASN A 65 6.19 -9.51 46.23
C ASN A 65 6.90 -9.81 47.56
N SER A 66 8.18 -9.44 47.71
CA SER A 66 9.08 -9.89 48.77
C SER A 66 8.88 -9.26 50.16
N THR A 67 7.94 -8.33 50.33
CA THR A 67 7.59 -7.75 51.65
C THR A 67 6.13 -8.01 52.05
N THR A 68 5.73 -9.27 52.19
CA THR A 68 4.51 -9.64 52.93
C THR A 68 4.77 -10.66 54.04
N ASN A 69 5.70 -10.33 54.95
CA ASN A 69 5.61 -10.79 56.34
C ASN A 69 4.77 -9.78 57.13
N ILE A 70 3.49 -9.65 56.80
CA ILE A 70 2.55 -8.88 57.64
C ILE A 70 2.11 -9.81 58.77
N THR A 71 2.84 -9.76 59.89
CA THR A 71 2.32 -10.25 61.17
C THR A 71 1.07 -9.46 61.51
N SER A 72 -0.08 -10.13 61.50
CA SER A 72 -1.37 -9.56 61.86
C SER A 72 -1.42 -9.19 63.35
N ILE A 73 -1.11 -7.94 63.66
CA ILE A 73 -1.40 -7.33 64.96
C ILE A 73 -2.40 -6.22 64.75
N GLY A 74 -3.63 -6.44 65.23
CA GLY A 74 -4.78 -5.59 64.95
C GLY A 74 -4.74 -4.21 65.60
N ARG A 75 -5.35 -3.24 64.92
CA ARG A 75 -6.38 -2.30 65.42
C ARG A 75 -6.60 -1.19 64.39
N LYS A 76 -7.89 -0.91 64.14
CA LYS A 76 -8.51 0.28 63.54
C LYS A 76 -7.56 1.45 63.17
N LYS A 77 -7.53 1.86 61.90
CA LYS A 77 -7.55 3.26 61.40
C LYS A 77 -7.35 3.36 59.88
N SER A 78 -8.01 4.37 59.28
CA SER A 78 -7.77 5.02 57.98
C SER A 78 -7.44 4.13 56.77
N TYR A 79 -8.34 4.13 55.78
CA TYR A 79 -8.07 3.61 54.43
C TYR A 79 -7.20 4.61 53.65
N ASP A 80 -5.99 4.88 54.13
CA ASP A 80 -4.91 5.22 53.20
C ASP A 80 -4.42 3.88 52.65
N VAL A 81 -5.11 3.41 51.61
CA VAL A 81 -4.59 2.31 50.78
C VAL A 81 -3.38 2.90 50.08
N GLU A 82 -2.23 2.88 50.76
CA GLU A 82 -0.94 2.94 50.09
C GLU A 82 -0.92 1.71 49.17
N LEU A 83 -1.33 1.92 47.92
CA LEU A 83 -1.32 0.89 46.91
C LEU A 83 0.10 0.28 46.89
N PRO A 84 0.23 -1.06 46.78
CA PRO A 84 1.52 -1.76 46.75
C PRO A 84 2.43 -1.37 45.56
N VAL A 85 2.03 -0.38 44.77
CA VAL A 85 2.70 0.14 43.57
C VAL A 85 3.94 0.99 43.91
N LYS A 86 4.25 1.25 45.18
CA LYS A 86 5.49 1.98 45.55
C LYS A 86 6.78 1.23 45.16
N ASN A 87 6.73 -0.09 44.94
CA ASN A 87 7.90 -0.91 44.60
C ASN A 87 7.73 -1.70 43.27
N ALA A 88 6.90 -1.23 42.34
CA ALA A 88 6.85 -1.83 41.00
C ALA A 88 8.05 -1.33 40.18
N GLU A 89 9.03 -2.20 39.95
CA GLU A 89 10.15 -1.90 39.06
C GLU A 89 9.76 -2.30 37.63
N ILE A 90 9.87 -1.35 36.70
CA ILE A 90 9.58 -1.58 35.29
C ILE A 90 10.89 -1.93 34.59
N GLU A 91 11.04 -3.20 34.18
CA GLU A 91 12.18 -3.60 33.37
C GLU A 91 11.87 -3.32 31.89
N TRP A 92 12.48 -2.26 31.38
CA TRP A 92 12.37 -1.91 29.97
C TRP A 92 13.24 -2.84 29.12
N PRO A 93 12.71 -3.41 28.02
CA PRO A 93 13.52 -4.25 27.16
C PRO A 93 14.67 -3.43 26.54
N ILE A 94 15.90 -3.94 26.71
CA ILE A 94 17.15 -3.33 26.20
C ILE A 94 17.14 -3.16 24.67
N ARG A 95 16.24 -3.85 23.94
CA ARG A 95 16.08 -3.74 22.49
C ARG A 95 14.95 -2.78 22.10
N GLU A 96 15.33 -1.53 21.85
CA GLU A 96 14.50 -0.52 21.17
C GLU A 96 14.15 -0.87 19.70
N THR A 97 14.63 -2.01 19.18
CA THR A 97 14.53 -2.37 17.77
C THR A 97 13.09 -2.42 17.26
N TRP A 98 12.13 -2.88 18.08
CA TRP A 98 10.73 -2.98 17.66
C TRP A 98 10.02 -1.62 17.66
N CYS A 99 10.26 -0.75 18.64
CA CYS A 99 9.70 0.59 18.64
C CYS A 99 10.25 1.43 17.48
N ASN A 100 11.55 1.36 17.22
CA ASN A 100 12.18 2.03 16.09
C ASN A 100 11.64 1.49 14.76
N PHE A 101 11.47 0.18 14.64
CA PHE A 101 10.85 -0.44 13.46
C PHE A 101 9.41 0.06 13.24
N CYS A 102 8.55 0.04 14.25
CA CYS A 102 7.14 0.44 14.10
C CYS A 102 7.02 1.94 13.75
N THR A 103 7.77 2.79 14.44
CA THR A 103 7.82 4.24 14.15
C THR A 103 8.30 4.49 12.72
N THR A 104 9.39 3.84 12.31
CA THR A 104 9.95 3.97 10.96
C THR A 104 8.97 3.47 9.91
N ALA A 105 8.28 2.35 10.15
CA ALA A 105 7.28 1.81 9.23
C ALA A 105 6.14 2.81 8.98
N PHE A 106 5.61 3.44 10.03
CA PHE A 106 4.56 4.46 9.90
C PHE A 106 5.04 5.72 9.17
N VAL A 107 6.24 6.22 9.49
CA VAL A 107 6.83 7.38 8.82
C VAL A 107 7.10 7.09 7.33
N LEU A 108 7.69 5.93 7.03
CA LEU A 108 7.92 5.51 5.65
C LEU A 108 6.60 5.39 4.89
N SER A 109 5.59 4.75 5.47
CA SER A 109 4.26 4.64 4.86
C SER A 109 3.70 6.03 4.48
N PHE A 110 3.80 7.02 5.38
CA PHE A 110 3.40 8.40 5.08
C PHE A 110 4.19 9.00 3.89
N ILE A 111 5.52 8.87 3.88
CA ILE A 111 6.38 9.38 2.80
C ILE A 111 6.01 8.73 1.47
N TYR A 112 5.80 7.42 1.44
CA TYR A 112 5.44 6.71 0.21
C TYR A 112 4.02 7.05 -0.25
N CYS A 113 3.05 7.26 0.66
CA CYS A 113 1.74 7.80 0.28
C CYS A 113 1.89 9.15 -0.44
N ALA A 114 2.69 10.07 0.10
CA ALA A 114 2.94 11.37 -0.54
C ALA A 114 3.63 11.22 -1.91
N PHE A 115 4.65 10.37 -2.00
CA PHE A 115 5.33 10.06 -3.26
C PHE A 115 4.36 9.54 -4.32
N TRP A 116 3.53 8.55 -3.98
CA TRP A 116 2.54 8.02 -4.93
C TRP A 116 1.49 9.05 -5.30
N ILE A 117 0.99 9.87 -4.37
CA ILE A 117 0.08 10.98 -4.68
C ILE A 117 0.72 11.90 -5.73
N THR A 118 1.98 12.29 -5.56
CA THR A 118 2.65 13.15 -6.55
C THR A 118 2.74 12.49 -7.92
N LEU A 119 3.11 11.20 -7.99
CA LEU A 119 3.17 10.47 -9.26
C LEU A 119 1.80 10.34 -9.93
N PHE A 120 0.75 10.00 -9.17
CA PHE A 120 -0.61 9.94 -9.70
C PHE A 120 -1.14 11.31 -10.13
N MET A 121 -0.71 12.41 -9.50
CA MET A 121 -1.08 13.77 -9.90
C MET A 121 -0.28 14.28 -11.11
N LEU A 122 0.97 13.85 -11.27
CA LEU A 122 1.84 14.17 -12.42
C LEU A 122 1.45 13.41 -13.69
N CYS A 123 0.79 12.26 -13.57
CA CYS A 123 0.22 11.57 -14.72
C CYS A 123 -0.81 12.49 -15.41
N PRO A 124 -0.60 12.86 -16.69
CA PRO A 124 -1.42 13.85 -17.35
C PRO A 124 -2.88 13.43 -17.37
N LYS A 125 -3.76 14.41 -17.09
CA LYS A 125 -5.22 14.26 -17.17
C LYS A 125 -5.57 13.67 -18.53
N GLY A 126 -6.31 12.56 -18.55
CA GLY A 126 -6.98 12.08 -19.74
C GLY A 126 -7.84 13.19 -20.35
N GLY A 127 -7.36 13.82 -21.42
CA GLY A 127 -7.99 15.00 -22.00
C GLY A 127 -7.03 15.90 -22.79
N GLY A 128 -6.88 15.68 -24.11
CA GLY A 128 -6.66 16.68 -25.17
C GLY A 128 -5.58 17.77 -25.05
N GLY A 129 -4.78 17.82 -23.98
CA GLY A 129 -3.83 18.90 -23.71
C GLY A 129 -2.40 18.46 -23.95
N HIS A 130 -1.81 18.93 -25.05
CA HIS A 130 -0.38 18.95 -25.42
C HIS A 130 0.44 17.66 -25.15
N LYS A 131 0.98 17.10 -26.25
CA LYS A 131 1.79 15.85 -26.33
C LYS A 131 3.11 15.82 -25.53
N VAL A 132 3.33 16.74 -24.59
CA VAL A 132 4.60 16.93 -23.85
C VAL A 132 4.57 16.36 -22.42
N GLY A 133 3.63 15.48 -22.10
CA GLY A 133 3.69 14.71 -20.86
C GLY A 133 4.92 13.79 -20.83
N ILE A 134 5.85 14.04 -19.91
CA ILE A 134 7.11 13.28 -19.69
C ILE A 134 6.85 11.78 -19.43
N LEU A 135 5.68 11.43 -18.88
CA LEU A 135 5.22 10.06 -18.65
C LEU A 135 3.99 9.78 -19.53
N GLN A 136 4.21 9.25 -20.73
CA GLN A 136 3.13 9.07 -21.72
C GLN A 136 2.17 7.89 -21.44
N GLN A 137 2.41 7.03 -20.44
CA GLN A 137 1.69 5.76 -20.31
C GLN A 137 1.26 5.46 -18.86
N ALA A 138 -0.03 5.61 -18.58
CA ALA A 138 -0.63 5.46 -17.25
C ALA A 138 -0.65 4.02 -16.73
N TRP A 139 -0.44 3.00 -17.58
CA TRP A 139 -0.35 1.61 -17.14
C TRP A 139 1.04 1.26 -16.60
N LYS A 140 2.09 1.98 -17.01
CA LYS A 140 3.48 1.71 -16.56
C LYS A 140 3.67 1.95 -15.06
N ILE A 141 2.89 2.84 -14.46
CA ILE A 141 2.94 3.12 -13.03
C ILE A 141 2.20 2.06 -12.19
N VAL A 142 1.24 1.35 -12.78
CA VAL A 142 0.39 0.37 -12.08
C VAL A 142 1.22 -0.79 -11.54
N PHE A 143 2.13 -1.34 -12.34
CA PHE A 143 2.95 -2.49 -11.95
C PHE A 143 3.92 -2.19 -10.79
N PRO A 144 4.74 -1.12 -10.82
CA PRO A 144 5.52 -0.70 -9.67
C PRO A 144 4.63 -0.48 -8.44
N THR A 145 3.52 0.24 -8.59
CA THR A 145 2.61 0.52 -7.45
C THR A 145 2.08 -0.76 -6.81
N LEU A 146 1.76 -1.78 -7.61
CA LEU A 146 1.29 -3.08 -7.13
C LEU A 146 2.36 -3.77 -6.26
N ILE A 147 3.60 -3.86 -6.76
CA ILE A 147 4.71 -4.49 -6.05
C ILE A 147 4.99 -3.75 -4.74
N PHE A 148 5.07 -2.41 -4.79
CA PHE A 148 5.27 -1.60 -3.59
C PHE A 148 4.13 -1.74 -2.59
N SER A 149 2.87 -1.77 -3.05
CA SER A 149 1.72 -1.94 -2.17
C SER A 149 1.76 -3.29 -1.45
N LEU A 150 2.14 -4.37 -2.14
CA LEU A 150 2.30 -5.69 -1.53
C LEU A 150 3.37 -5.68 -0.42
N LEU A 151 4.53 -5.07 -0.68
CA LEU A 151 5.59 -4.94 0.31
C LEU A 151 5.14 -4.14 1.54
N PHE A 152 4.45 -3.02 1.32
CA PHE A 152 3.95 -2.18 2.40
C PHE A 152 2.85 -2.83 3.21
N ILE A 153 1.98 -3.65 2.61
CA ILE A 153 1.01 -4.46 3.37
C ILE A 153 1.73 -5.36 4.37
N ILE A 154 2.79 -6.05 3.95
CA ILE A 154 3.54 -6.95 4.85
C ILE A 154 4.19 -6.16 5.99
N ILE A 155 4.89 -5.06 5.68
CA ILE A 155 5.56 -4.21 6.67
C ILE A 155 4.55 -3.65 7.68
N MET A 156 3.43 -3.11 7.18
CA MET A 156 2.40 -2.50 8.01
C MET A 156 1.64 -3.52 8.86
N LEU A 157 1.42 -4.74 8.36
CA LEU A 157 0.81 -5.83 9.14
C LEU A 157 1.72 -6.25 10.31
N ILE A 158 3.02 -6.38 10.08
CA ILE A 158 3.99 -6.71 11.13
C ILE A 158 4.02 -5.61 12.19
N ALA A 159 4.12 -4.34 11.75
CA ALA A 159 4.11 -3.19 12.66
C ALA A 159 2.80 -3.12 13.47
N LEU A 160 1.65 -3.27 12.82
CA LEU A 160 0.35 -3.28 13.48
C LEU A 160 0.24 -4.40 14.52
N PHE A 161 0.64 -5.63 14.18
CA PHE A 161 0.58 -6.75 15.11
C PHE A 161 1.49 -6.52 16.33
N LYS A 162 2.69 -5.98 16.11
CA LYS A 162 3.64 -5.66 17.18
C LYS A 162 3.15 -4.54 18.09
N VAL A 163 2.68 -3.43 17.52
CA VAL A 163 2.11 -2.30 18.30
C VAL A 163 0.88 -2.76 19.07
N LYS A 164 -0.05 -3.45 18.41
CA LYS A 164 -1.28 -3.93 19.05
C LYS A 164 -0.97 -4.85 20.22
N ASN A 165 -0.22 -5.92 19.99
CA ASN A 165 0.04 -6.91 21.04
C ASN A 165 0.93 -6.33 22.15
N GLY A 166 1.92 -5.51 21.80
CA GLY A 166 2.80 -4.85 22.77
C GLY A 166 2.01 -3.92 23.69
N LEU A 167 1.21 -3.02 23.12
CA LEU A 167 0.42 -2.06 23.90
C LEU A 167 -0.71 -2.74 24.70
N TYR A 168 -1.36 -3.78 24.18
CA TYR A 168 -2.35 -4.54 24.95
C TYR A 168 -1.71 -5.36 26.06
N SER A 169 -0.53 -5.96 25.82
CA SER A 169 0.19 -6.69 26.87
C SER A 169 0.60 -5.74 28.00
N PHE A 170 1.13 -4.58 27.66
CA PHE A 170 1.43 -3.53 28.62
C PHE A 170 0.17 -3.11 29.41
N CYS A 171 -0.93 -2.85 28.70
CA CYS A 171 -2.18 -2.44 29.34
C CYS A 171 -2.74 -3.52 30.29
N TYR A 172 -2.66 -4.79 29.90
CA TYR A 172 -3.15 -5.90 30.72
C TYR A 172 -2.30 -6.12 31.97
N GLN A 173 -0.98 -6.06 31.85
CA GLN A 173 -0.08 -6.16 33.00
C GLN A 173 -0.29 -5.00 33.99
N LEU A 174 -0.54 -3.80 33.47
CA LEU A 174 -0.84 -2.64 34.31
C LEU A 174 -2.22 -2.77 34.98
N ALA A 175 -3.24 -3.23 34.25
CA ALA A 175 -4.58 -3.47 34.79
C ALA A 175 -4.56 -4.55 35.88
N ALA A 176 -3.85 -5.65 35.66
CA ALA A 176 -3.67 -6.73 36.65
C ALA A 176 -3.00 -6.23 37.93
N SER A 177 -2.02 -5.33 37.81
CA SER A 177 -1.35 -4.70 38.95
C SER A 177 -2.28 -3.80 39.78
N LEU A 178 -3.35 -3.29 39.16
CA LEU A 178 -4.32 -2.37 39.74
C LEU A 178 -5.64 -3.06 40.13
N LEU A 179 -5.70 -4.41 40.09
CA LEU A 179 -6.90 -5.20 40.37
C LEU A 179 -8.09 -4.91 39.42
N TYR A 180 -7.81 -4.51 38.18
CA TYR A 180 -8.81 -4.34 37.13
C TYR A 180 -8.75 -5.50 36.12
N GLU A 181 -9.92 -5.94 35.66
CA GLU A 181 -10.03 -7.06 34.70
C GLU A 181 -9.74 -6.65 33.26
N GLU A 182 -9.86 -5.35 32.92
CA GLU A 182 -9.76 -4.85 31.55
C GLU A 182 -8.95 -3.56 31.41
N CYS A 183 -8.40 -3.36 30.21
CA CYS A 183 -7.72 -2.15 29.77
C CYS A 183 -8.74 -1.00 29.66
N SER A 184 -8.86 -0.17 30.70
CA SER A 184 -9.83 0.93 30.77
C SER A 184 -9.16 2.30 30.88
N SER A 185 -9.95 3.37 30.70
CA SER A 185 -9.49 4.76 30.88
C SER A 185 -9.03 5.07 32.31
N GLN A 186 -9.29 4.20 33.29
CA GLN A 186 -8.85 4.38 34.67
C GLN A 186 -7.32 4.30 34.82
N ILE A 187 -6.63 3.73 33.83
CA ILE A 187 -5.16 3.74 33.75
C ILE A 187 -4.60 5.17 33.70
N ASP A 188 -5.34 6.12 33.15
CA ASP A 188 -4.88 7.51 33.05
C ASP A 188 -4.62 8.13 34.43
N ILE A 189 -5.39 7.75 35.46
CA ILE A 189 -5.21 8.26 36.84
C ILE A 189 -3.85 7.85 37.41
N TYR A 190 -3.43 6.62 37.15
CA TYR A 190 -2.17 6.09 37.65
C TYR A 190 -0.99 6.48 36.76
N SER A 191 -1.25 6.81 35.50
CA SER A 191 -0.21 7.31 34.62
C SER A 191 0.40 8.64 35.08
N LEU A 192 -0.33 9.44 35.87
CA LEU A 192 0.16 10.69 36.48
C LEU A 192 1.39 10.50 37.36
N SER A 193 1.59 9.32 37.97
CA SER A 193 2.80 9.06 38.76
C SER A 193 4.02 8.78 37.89
N PHE A 194 3.83 8.39 36.63
CA PHE A 194 4.90 8.05 35.70
C PHE A 194 5.15 9.15 34.66
N SER A 195 4.12 9.89 34.27
CA SER A 195 4.19 10.97 33.30
C SER A 195 3.97 12.31 34.01
N GLN A 196 4.95 13.20 33.92
CA GLN A 196 4.82 14.58 34.41
C GLN A 196 3.77 15.42 33.66
N LYS A 197 3.16 14.89 32.60
CA LYS A 197 2.16 15.58 31.77
C LYS A 197 0.79 14.92 31.93
N GLU A 198 -0.24 15.72 32.19
CA GLU A 198 -1.67 15.35 32.17
C GLU A 198 -2.12 14.99 30.74
N GLN A 199 -1.66 13.87 30.21
CA GLN A 199 -2.09 13.35 28.92
C GLN A 199 -2.71 11.97 29.10
N SER A 200 -3.90 11.78 28.53
CA SER A 200 -4.60 10.49 28.53
C SER A 200 -3.84 9.44 27.72
N ILE A 201 -3.02 8.63 28.38
CA ILE A 201 -2.26 7.52 27.77
C ILE A 201 -3.21 6.58 27.03
N PHE A 202 -4.36 6.27 27.63
CA PHE A 202 -5.35 5.38 27.03
C PHE A 202 -5.83 5.90 25.65
N LEU A 203 -6.09 7.20 25.55
CA LEU A 203 -6.51 7.82 24.29
C LEU A 203 -5.42 7.70 23.22
N TYR A 204 -4.16 7.93 23.58
CA TYR A 204 -3.02 7.78 22.66
C TYR A 204 -2.88 6.33 22.16
N ILE A 205 -3.01 5.34 23.03
CA ILE A 205 -2.99 3.91 22.66
C ILE A 205 -4.09 3.60 21.65
N GLN A 206 -5.33 4.02 21.93
CA GLN A 206 -6.47 3.77 21.05
C GLN A 206 -6.29 4.45 19.69
N ILE A 207 -5.95 5.74 19.66
CA ILE A 207 -5.73 6.46 18.40
C ILE A 207 -4.59 5.81 17.60
N CYS A 208 -3.49 5.42 18.25
CA CYS A 208 -2.37 4.74 17.60
C CYS A 208 -2.82 3.44 16.93
N ILE A 209 -3.56 2.58 17.64
CA ILE A 209 -4.01 1.29 17.12
C ILE A 209 -5.02 1.48 15.98
N TYR A 210 -6.06 2.31 16.17
CA TYR A 210 -7.09 2.52 15.15
C TYR A 210 -6.53 3.17 13.89
N SER A 211 -5.66 4.18 14.02
CA SER A 211 -5.02 4.80 12.86
C SER A 211 -4.10 3.82 12.11
N ALA A 212 -3.39 2.93 12.83
CA ALA A 212 -2.57 1.91 12.19
C ALA A 212 -3.42 0.88 11.43
N TYR A 213 -4.58 0.50 11.98
CA TYR A 213 -5.58 -0.33 11.28
C TYR A 213 -6.08 0.32 10.00
N VAL A 214 -6.53 1.58 10.06
CA VAL A 214 -7.02 2.32 8.88
C VAL A 214 -5.94 2.40 7.82
N SER A 215 -4.71 2.72 8.21
CA SER A 215 -3.58 2.78 7.28
C SER A 215 -3.33 1.42 6.58
N CYS A 216 -3.33 0.31 7.34
CA CYS A 216 -3.19 -1.03 6.78
C CYS A 216 -4.34 -1.38 5.81
N LEU A 217 -5.58 -1.04 6.17
CA LEU A 217 -6.76 -1.25 5.31
C LEU A 217 -6.67 -0.44 4.01
N CYS A 218 -6.17 0.79 4.06
CA CYS A 218 -5.94 1.60 2.86
C CYS A 218 -4.92 0.96 1.92
N TRP A 219 -3.82 0.39 2.43
CA TRP A 219 -2.86 -0.36 1.60
C TRP A 219 -3.47 -1.61 0.96
N ILE A 220 -4.30 -2.36 1.71
CA ILE A 220 -5.02 -3.52 1.19
C ILE A 220 -6.04 -3.10 0.11
N ALA A 221 -6.84 -2.07 0.37
CA ALA A 221 -7.80 -1.52 -0.58
C ALA A 221 -7.11 -1.01 -1.85
N GLN A 222 -5.95 -0.36 -1.72
CA GLN A 222 -5.13 0.10 -2.83
C GLN A 222 -4.68 -1.07 -3.70
N MET A 223 -4.19 -2.17 -3.09
CA MET A 223 -3.79 -3.38 -3.80
C MET A 223 -4.97 -4.03 -4.53
N ILE A 224 -6.13 -4.16 -3.87
CA ILE A 224 -7.35 -4.70 -4.48
C ILE A 224 -7.77 -3.86 -5.69
N MET A 225 -7.76 -2.53 -5.58
CA MET A 225 -8.10 -1.63 -6.68
C MET A 225 -7.16 -1.78 -7.88
N LEU A 226 -5.86 -1.98 -7.65
CA LEU A 226 -4.89 -2.24 -8.71
C LEU A 226 -5.13 -3.60 -9.38
N ILE A 227 -5.43 -4.65 -8.62
CA ILE A 227 -5.78 -5.97 -9.18
C ILE A 227 -7.04 -5.87 -10.04
N ILE A 228 -8.09 -5.21 -9.54
CA ILE A 228 -9.34 -4.98 -10.29
C ILE A 228 -9.03 -4.29 -11.62
N ARG A 229 -8.20 -3.24 -11.60
CA ARG A 229 -7.78 -2.52 -12.82
C ARG A 229 -7.07 -3.44 -13.83
N ILE A 230 -6.20 -4.34 -13.37
CA ILE A 230 -5.49 -5.32 -14.21
C ILE A 230 -6.47 -6.34 -14.79
N LEU A 231 -7.36 -6.90 -13.97
CA LEU A 231 -8.34 -7.92 -14.39
C LEU A 231 -9.35 -7.41 -15.41
N PHE A 232 -9.84 -6.17 -15.24
CA PHE A 232 -10.79 -5.56 -16.17
C PHE A 232 -10.12 -4.95 -17.41
N VAL A 233 -8.79 -5.01 -17.52
CA VAL A 233 -8.01 -4.52 -18.66
C VAL A 233 -8.45 -3.08 -19.01
N VAL A 234 -8.67 -2.26 -17.98
CA VAL A 234 -9.35 -0.95 -18.11
C VAL A 234 -8.60 -0.04 -19.08
N ASP A 235 -7.27 -0.18 -19.14
CA ASP A 235 -6.35 0.64 -19.92
C ASP A 235 -6.23 0.25 -21.40
N PHE A 236 -6.73 -0.93 -21.82
CA PHE A 236 -6.58 -1.38 -23.21
C PHE A 236 -7.92 -1.45 -23.97
N THR A 237 -7.83 -1.23 -25.26
CA THR A 237 -8.89 -1.49 -26.24
C THR A 237 -8.47 -2.65 -27.12
N VAL A 238 -9.35 -3.63 -27.30
CA VAL A 238 -9.14 -4.73 -28.25
C VAL A 238 -9.56 -4.25 -29.64
N LEU A 239 -8.59 -4.12 -30.56
CA LEU A 239 -8.86 -3.84 -31.97
C LEU A 239 -8.82 -5.15 -32.77
N LYS A 240 -9.88 -5.39 -33.55
CA LYS A 240 -9.97 -6.48 -34.51
C LYS A 240 -9.37 -6.00 -35.84
N ILE A 241 -8.31 -6.63 -36.30
CA ILE A 241 -7.69 -6.34 -37.59
C ILE A 241 -8.01 -7.51 -38.52
N SER A 242 -8.77 -7.24 -39.58
CA SER A 242 -9.08 -8.22 -40.64
C SER A 242 -8.24 -7.93 -41.86
N LEU A 243 -7.40 -8.89 -42.26
CA LEU A 243 -6.64 -8.84 -43.50
C LEU A 243 -7.58 -9.25 -44.65
N ILE A 244 -7.84 -8.32 -45.56
CA ILE A 244 -8.64 -8.55 -46.76
C ILE A 244 -7.69 -8.74 -47.92
N GLU A 245 -7.82 -9.83 -48.65
CA GLU A 245 -7.04 -10.09 -49.86
C GLU A 245 -7.48 -9.10 -50.95
N GLY A 246 -6.63 -8.12 -51.24
CA GLY A 246 -6.84 -7.11 -52.28
C GLY A 246 -6.21 -7.54 -53.59
N GLY A 247 -7.05 -7.77 -54.61
CA GLY A 247 -6.63 -7.84 -56.00
C GLY A 247 -6.18 -6.46 -56.50
N ASP A 248 -5.01 -6.46 -57.13
CA ASP A 248 -4.29 -5.40 -57.84
C ASP A 248 -3.88 -4.08 -57.12
N LYS A 249 -2.59 -3.76 -57.32
CA LYS A 249 -1.73 -2.90 -56.51
C LYS A 249 -1.81 -1.39 -56.81
N HIS A 250 -2.80 -0.90 -57.56
CA HIS A 250 -2.65 0.43 -58.17
C HIS A 250 -3.23 1.66 -57.44
N ASP A 251 -4.00 1.53 -56.36
CA ASP A 251 -4.71 2.68 -55.76
C ASP A 251 -4.59 2.88 -54.22
N GLN A 252 -3.69 2.18 -53.52
CA GLN A 252 -3.64 2.26 -52.04
C GLN A 252 -2.89 3.46 -51.42
N GLN A 253 -2.47 4.47 -52.20
CA GLN A 253 -1.81 5.67 -51.65
C GLN A 253 -2.77 6.84 -51.31
N LYS A 254 -4.07 6.57 -51.21
CA LYS A 254 -5.09 7.51 -50.70
C LYS A 254 -6.06 6.84 -49.72
N VAL A 255 -5.55 6.04 -48.77
CA VAL A 255 -6.36 5.62 -47.62
C VAL A 255 -6.38 6.75 -46.60
N ASP A 256 -7.31 7.68 -46.86
CA ASP A 256 -8.07 8.52 -45.95
C ASP A 256 -7.45 8.90 -44.58
N ARG A 257 -7.04 10.17 -44.50
CA ARG A 257 -7.12 10.97 -43.26
C ARG A 257 -8.56 11.12 -42.72
N ASN A 258 -9.57 10.65 -43.46
CA ASN A 258 -10.99 10.69 -43.12
C ASN A 258 -11.59 9.29 -42.90
N SER A 259 -10.81 8.34 -42.33
CA SER A 259 -11.35 7.03 -42.02
C SER A 259 -12.57 7.19 -41.09
N PRO A 260 -13.74 6.66 -41.48
CA PRO A 260 -14.97 6.81 -40.69
C PRO A 260 -14.72 6.26 -39.30
N GLU A 261 -15.15 7.05 -38.33
CA GLU A 261 -15.14 6.79 -36.89
C GLU A 261 -15.42 5.30 -36.62
N LEU A 262 -14.35 4.54 -36.37
CA LEU A 262 -14.44 3.09 -36.12
C LEU A 262 -15.21 2.93 -34.81
N LYS A 263 -16.52 2.67 -34.91
CA LYS A 263 -17.40 2.52 -33.75
C LYS A 263 -16.82 1.43 -32.83
N PRO A 264 -16.41 1.76 -31.60
CA PRO A 264 -15.91 0.75 -30.68
C PRO A 264 -17.02 -0.25 -30.41
N LEU A 265 -16.73 -1.56 -30.49
CA LEU A 265 -17.62 -2.60 -29.99
C LEU A 265 -17.72 -2.45 -28.46
N THR A 266 -18.63 -1.61 -27.97
CA THR A 266 -18.99 -1.50 -26.54
C THR A 266 -20.18 -2.38 -26.18
N SER A 267 -20.62 -3.28 -27.06
CA SER A 267 -21.69 -4.24 -26.74
C SER A 267 -21.19 -5.31 -25.76
N PRO A 268 -21.88 -5.55 -24.63
CA PRO A 268 -21.51 -6.56 -23.63
C PRO A 268 -21.44 -8.00 -24.18
N GLU A 269 -22.03 -8.27 -25.35
CA GLU A 269 -21.94 -9.57 -26.03
C GLU A 269 -20.52 -9.88 -26.55
N GLY A 270 -19.70 -8.87 -26.85
CA GLY A 270 -18.34 -9.07 -27.35
C GLY A 270 -17.37 -9.61 -26.30
N VAL A 271 -17.60 -9.34 -25.01
CA VAL A 271 -16.73 -9.75 -23.91
C VAL A 271 -16.90 -11.24 -23.58
N GLN A 272 -18.13 -11.77 -23.69
CA GLN A 272 -18.39 -13.19 -23.40
C GLN A 272 -17.84 -14.15 -24.46
N ILE A 273 -17.72 -13.72 -25.72
CA ILE A 273 -17.13 -14.54 -26.79
C ILE A 273 -15.61 -14.69 -26.61
N PHE A 274 -14.95 -13.67 -26.03
CA PHE A 274 -13.49 -13.68 -25.82
C PHE A 274 -13.08 -14.67 -24.71
N GLN A 275 -13.83 -14.75 -23.61
CA GLN A 275 -13.53 -15.71 -22.52
C GLN A 275 -13.69 -17.18 -22.93
N LYS A 276 -14.59 -17.50 -23.88
CA LYS A 276 -14.83 -18.88 -24.31
C LYS A 276 -13.77 -19.44 -25.27
N LYS A 277 -12.94 -18.60 -25.90
CA LYS A 277 -12.05 -19.04 -27.01
C LYS A 277 -10.55 -19.03 -26.69
N CYS A 278 -10.14 -18.54 -25.52
CA CYS A 278 -8.72 -18.41 -25.14
C CYS A 278 -8.01 -19.61 -24.46
N PRO A 279 -8.62 -20.78 -24.13
CA PRO A 279 -7.82 -21.89 -23.63
C PRO A 279 -6.94 -22.60 -24.69
N SER A 280 -7.26 -22.49 -25.98
CA SER A 280 -6.68 -23.37 -27.01
C SER A 280 -5.71 -22.72 -28.02
N GLN A 281 -5.47 -21.41 -27.97
CA GLN A 281 -4.60 -20.72 -28.95
C GLN A 281 -3.22 -20.32 -28.43
N MET A 282 -2.95 -20.47 -27.13
CA MET A 282 -1.62 -20.17 -26.58
C MET A 282 -0.57 -21.24 -26.96
N GLU A 283 -1.01 -22.42 -27.41
CA GLU A 283 -0.12 -23.53 -27.80
C GLU A 283 0.36 -23.47 -29.26
N GLN A 284 -0.32 -22.72 -30.14
CA GLN A 284 0.06 -22.59 -31.56
C GLN A 284 0.95 -21.37 -31.86
N GLY A 285 0.96 -20.36 -30.99
CA GLY A 285 1.79 -19.15 -31.17
C GLY A 285 3.30 -19.40 -31.06
N THR A 286 3.71 -20.44 -30.32
CA THR A 286 5.13 -20.75 -30.08
C THR A 286 5.81 -21.38 -31.30
N LYS A 287 5.05 -22.02 -32.21
CA LYS A 287 5.62 -22.67 -33.40
C LYS A 287 5.94 -21.70 -34.55
N LEU A 288 5.26 -20.56 -34.65
CA LEU A 288 5.53 -19.60 -35.74
C LEU A 288 6.72 -18.67 -35.45
N TYR A 289 7.06 -18.42 -34.18
CA TYR A 289 8.19 -17.55 -33.85
C TYR A 289 9.55 -18.20 -34.15
N GLN A 290 9.60 -19.53 -34.26
CA GLN A 290 10.83 -20.27 -34.54
C GLN A 290 11.23 -20.29 -36.02
N ILE A 291 10.33 -19.90 -36.93
CA ILE A 291 10.62 -19.88 -38.38
C ILE A 291 11.16 -18.51 -38.83
N HIS A 292 10.94 -17.45 -38.06
CA HIS A 292 11.32 -16.08 -38.47
C HIS A 292 12.59 -15.53 -37.82
N SER A 293 13.25 -16.26 -36.90
CA SER A 293 14.50 -15.81 -36.26
C SER A 293 15.78 -16.16 -37.03
N SER A 294 15.70 -16.77 -38.22
CA SER A 294 16.86 -17.28 -38.96
C SER A 294 17.46 -16.33 -40.01
N SER A 295 17.02 -15.07 -40.07
CA SER A 295 17.43 -14.14 -41.13
C SER A 295 17.44 -12.68 -40.68
N VAL A 296 18.24 -12.34 -39.67
CA VAL A 296 18.70 -10.97 -39.45
C VAL A 296 20.12 -11.03 -38.88
N SER A 297 21.11 -11.14 -39.78
CA SER A 297 22.50 -10.81 -39.50
C SER A 297 22.68 -9.31 -39.71
N LEU A 298 22.84 -8.57 -38.62
CA LEU A 298 23.24 -7.16 -38.62
C LEU A 298 24.76 -7.11 -38.56
N GLU A 299 25.38 -6.71 -39.67
CA GLU A 299 26.73 -6.19 -39.76
C GLU A 299 26.81 -4.89 -38.95
N SER A 300 27.67 -4.85 -37.93
CA SER A 300 28.07 -3.60 -37.27
C SER A 300 29.50 -3.28 -37.70
N GLU A 301 29.62 -2.34 -38.63
CA GLU A 301 30.86 -1.65 -38.96
C GLU A 301 30.76 -0.29 -38.26
N GLU A 302 31.57 -0.06 -37.22
CA GLU A 302 31.78 1.31 -36.72
C GLU A 302 33.23 1.49 -36.27
N ASP A 303 33.83 2.48 -36.94
CA ASP A 303 35.23 2.80 -37.02
C ASP A 303 35.84 3.31 -35.70
N THR A 304 37.07 2.88 -35.49
CA THR A 304 38.09 3.55 -34.69
C THR A 304 38.37 4.97 -35.21
N LEU A 305 38.26 5.98 -34.34
CA LEU A 305 38.99 7.24 -34.52
C LEU A 305 39.76 7.63 -33.25
N GLU A 306 41.07 7.73 -33.44
CA GLU A 306 42.09 8.16 -32.48
C GLU A 306 42.00 9.64 -32.09
N SER A 307 42.44 9.90 -30.85
CA SER A 307 43.28 11.01 -30.39
C SER A 307 42.93 12.46 -30.76
N ARG A 308 42.73 13.29 -29.73
CA ARG A 308 43.59 14.45 -29.38
C ARG A 308 43.06 15.19 -28.15
N VAL A 309 44.03 15.59 -27.31
CA VAL A 309 44.01 16.44 -26.10
C VAL A 309 43.69 15.72 -24.80
#